data_AF-A0AAW0FCT9-F1
#
_entry.id   AF-A0AAW0FCT9-F1
#
_cell.length_a   1.000
_cell.length_b   1.000
_cell.length_c   1.000
_cell.angle_alpha   90.00
_cell.angle_beta   90.00
_cell.angle_gamma   90.00
#
_symmetry.space_group_name_H-M   'P 1'
#
loop_
_entity.id
_entity.type
_entity.pdbx_description
1 polymer ?
#
loop_
_entity_poly.entity_id
_entity_poly.type
_entity_poly.pdbx_seq_one_letter_code
_entity_poly.pdbx_strand_id
1 'polypeptide(L)'
;MTLHPVLSGEQILEQLSQAWLPAIWTIGAFDSVVHMSEECANATRAIPIGILGSITACGSIGTIIIIVILFCIQTDDIETHILGSKFGQPLAQIIYDVLGKKWAIFFMVFVAIAQWMMGASTLTAISRQIWAFARDNGLPFSFWIKRVNKKVISSN
;
A
#
# COMPACT_ATOMS: atom_id res chain seq x y z
N MET A 1 14.91 -28.89 23.04
CA MET A 1 15.08 -27.63 23.79
C MET A 1 16.13 -26.81 23.07
N THR A 2 15.78 -26.30 21.89
CA THR A 2 16.64 -25.45 21.07
C THR A 2 16.52 -24.03 21.62
N LEU A 3 17.66 -23.45 22.00
CA LEU A 3 17.75 -22.07 22.46
C LEU A 3 17.32 -21.15 21.31
N HIS A 4 16.14 -20.53 21.39
CA HIS A 4 15.85 -19.38 20.54
C HIS A 4 16.91 -18.31 20.83
N PRO A 5 17.60 -17.78 19.82
CA PRO A 5 18.53 -16.68 20.02
C PRO A 5 17.73 -15.51 20.58
N VAL A 6 18.10 -15.04 21.77
CA VAL A 6 17.53 -13.81 22.34
C VAL A 6 17.84 -12.68 21.35
N LEU A 7 16.82 -12.24 20.61
CA LEU A 7 16.90 -11.09 19.71
C LEU A 7 17.43 -9.88 20.48
N SER A 8 18.43 -9.20 19.92
CA SER A 8 18.95 -7.97 20.52
C SER A 8 17.86 -6.89 20.54
N GLY A 9 17.98 -5.93 21.45
CA GLY A 9 16.98 -4.84 21.57
C GLY A 9 16.74 -4.09 20.24
N GLU A 10 17.78 -3.93 19.42
CA GLU A 10 17.65 -3.31 18.09
C GLU A 10 16.90 -4.19 17.08
N GLN A 11 17.12 -5.51 17.09
CA GLN A 11 16.40 -6.42 16.19
C GLN A 11 14.91 -6.48 16.49
N ILE A 12 14.52 -6.35 17.77
CA ILE A 12 13.11 -6.26 18.17
C ILE A 12 12.48 -4.99 17.59
N LEU A 13 13.18 -3.85 17.66
CA LEU A 13 12.67 -2.59 17.10
C LEU A 13 12.53 -2.66 15.57
N GLU A 14 13.50 -3.27 14.88
CA GLU A 14 13.45 -3.48 13.42
C GLU A 14 12.27 -4.39 13.02
N GLN A 15 12.07 -5.51 13.72
CA GLN A 15 10.95 -6.41 13.47
C GLN A 15 9.60 -5.73 13.73
N LEU A 16 9.49 -4.95 14.81
CA LEU A 16 8.29 -4.17 15.10
C LEU A 16 8.04 -3.13 14.01
N SER A 17 9.06 -2.39 13.59
CA SER A 17 8.94 -1.40 12.50
C SER A 17 8.41 -2.05 11.21
N GLN A 18 9.00 -3.19 10.81
CA GLN A 18 8.60 -3.92 9.61
C GLN A 18 7.17 -4.50 9.70
N ALA A 19 6.75 -4.96 10.89
CA ALA A 19 5.41 -5.50 11.09
C ALA A 19 4.30 -4.45 10.96
N TRP A 20 4.57 -3.19 11.29
CA TRP A 20 3.58 -2.11 11.24
C TRP A 20 3.45 -1.48 9.85
N LEU A 21 4.50 -1.55 9.03
CA LEU A 21 4.53 -1.00 7.67
C LEU A 21 3.36 -1.44 6.78
N PRO A 22 3.02 -2.74 6.65
CA PRO A 22 1.90 -3.17 5.79
C PRO A 22 0.53 -2.68 6.28
N ALA A 23 0.35 -2.55 7.60
CA ALA A 23 -0.90 -2.03 8.17
C ALA A 23 -1.09 -0.55 7.84
N ILE A 24 -0.02 0.25 8.00
CA ILE A 24 -0.02 1.68 7.64
C ILE A 24 -0.24 1.83 6.14
N TRP A 25 0.42 1.02 5.31
CA TRP A 25 0.26 1.07 3.85
C TRP A 25 -1.18 0.77 3.40
N THR A 26 -1.83 -0.20 4.02
CA THR A 26 -3.18 -0.64 3.61
C THR A 26 -4.26 0.35 4.06
N ILE A 27 -4.11 0.95 5.24
CA ILE A 27 -5.10 1.87 5.80
C ILE A 27 -4.84 3.33 5.39
N GLY A 28 -3.58 3.70 5.13
CA GLY A 28 -3.14 5.08 4.94
C GLY A 28 -3.75 5.82 3.74
N ALA A 29 -4.35 5.11 2.78
CA ALA A 29 -4.94 5.71 1.57
C ALA A 29 -6.34 6.33 1.78
N PHE A 30 -6.79 6.55 3.02
CA PHE A 30 -8.11 7.12 3.31
C PHE A 30 -8.27 8.58 2.85
N ASP A 31 -7.18 9.31 2.64
CA ASP A 31 -7.18 10.71 2.17
C ASP A 31 -7.62 10.83 0.70
N SER A 32 -7.60 9.72 -0.05
CA SER A 32 -8.06 9.66 -1.45
C SER A 32 -9.50 10.16 -1.65
N VAL A 33 -10.37 9.98 -0.65
CA VAL A 33 -11.76 10.45 -0.67
C VAL A 33 -11.85 11.97 -0.66
N VAL A 34 -10.87 12.65 -0.06
CA VAL A 34 -10.82 14.12 0.00
C VAL A 34 -10.44 14.70 -1.37
N HIS A 35 -9.53 14.06 -2.10
CA HIS A 35 -9.14 14.52 -3.45
C HIS A 35 -10.29 14.45 -4.46
N MET A 36 -11.29 13.60 -4.22
CA MET A 36 -12.50 13.47 -5.04
C MET A 36 -13.71 14.22 -4.47
N SER A 37 -13.51 15.04 -3.43
CA SER A 37 -14.62 15.72 -2.75
C SER A 37 -15.33 16.73 -3.65
N GLU A 38 -14.61 17.40 -4.55
CA GLU A 38 -15.16 18.43 -5.45
C GLU A 38 -16.12 17.83 -6.50
N GLU A 39 -15.96 16.56 -6.84
CA GLU A 39 -16.81 15.83 -7.80
C GLU A 39 -17.99 15.10 -7.12
N CYS A 40 -18.07 15.15 -5.78
CA CYS A 40 -19.14 14.52 -5.01
C CYS A 40 -20.37 15.44 -4.91
N ALA A 41 -21.55 14.94 -5.28
CA ALA A 41 -22.81 15.67 -5.15
C ALA A 41 -23.13 16.13 -3.71
N ASN A 42 -22.58 15.46 -2.68
CA ASN A 42 -22.75 15.85 -1.28
C ASN A 42 -21.49 15.55 -0.44
N ALA A 43 -20.45 16.36 -0.64
CA ALA A 43 -19.14 16.23 0.00
C ALA A 43 -19.21 16.17 1.53
N THR A 44 -20.02 17.01 2.19
CA THR A 44 -20.10 17.12 3.65
C THR A 44 -20.48 15.81 4.35
N ARG A 45 -21.32 14.98 3.70
CA ARG A 45 -21.74 13.69 4.25
C ARG A 45 -21.01 12.51 3.60
N ALA A 46 -20.68 12.59 2.32
CA ALA A 46 -20.03 11.51 1.59
C ALA A 46 -18.58 11.26 2.07
N ILE A 47 -17.83 12.33 2.35
CA ILE A 47 -16.43 12.22 2.79
C ILE A 47 -16.29 11.43 4.11
N PRO A 48 -16.95 11.80 5.23
CA PRO A 48 -16.77 11.08 6.49
C PRO A 48 -17.23 9.63 6.40
N ILE A 49 -18.30 9.34 5.66
CA ILE A 49 -18.77 7.96 5.43
C ILE A 49 -17.77 7.17 4.58
N GLY A 50 -17.20 7.79 3.54
CA GLY A 50 -16.19 7.16 2.69
C GLY A 50 -14.91 6.81 3.46
N ILE A 51 -14.42 7.72 4.31
CA ILE A 51 -13.26 7.48 5.17
C ILE A 51 -13.55 6.31 6.13
N LEU A 52 -14.66 6.36 6.85
CA LEU A 52 -15.01 5.34 7.83
C LEU A 52 -15.25 3.98 7.15
N GLY A 53 -15.94 3.97 6.01
CA GLY A 53 -16.17 2.79 5.19
C GLY A 53 -14.87 2.17 4.67
N SER A 54 -13.93 2.99 4.18
CA SER A 54 -12.62 2.52 3.71
C SER A 54 -11.82 1.90 4.85
N ILE A 55 -11.74 2.57 6.01
CA ILE A 55 -10.99 2.07 7.17
C ILE A 55 -11.60 0.75 7.66
N THR A 56 -12.93 0.68 7.81
CA THR A 56 -13.61 -0.54 8.27
C THR A 56 -13.47 -1.68 7.26
N ALA A 57 -13.60 -1.41 5.96
CA ALA A 57 -13.42 -2.43 4.92
C ALA A 57 -11.99 -2.97 4.88
N CYS A 58 -10.99 -2.08 4.86
CA CYS A 58 -9.58 -2.47 4.86
C CYS A 58 -9.20 -3.23 6.15
N GLY A 59 -9.65 -2.75 7.31
CA GLY A 59 -9.38 -3.38 8.60
C GLY A 59 -10.03 -4.77 8.72
N SER A 60 -11.30 -4.92 8.33
CA SER A 60 -12.00 -6.21 8.41
C SER A 60 -11.41 -7.24 7.43
N ILE A 61 -11.22 -6.87 6.16
CA ILE A 61 -10.65 -7.76 5.14
C ILE A 61 -9.20 -8.13 5.50
N GLY A 62 -8.39 -7.15 5.92
CA GLY A 62 -7.01 -7.37 6.35
C GLY A 62 -6.92 -8.34 7.52
N THR A 63 -7.78 -8.18 8.53
CA THR A 63 -7.83 -9.08 9.69
C THR A 63 -8.17 -10.52 9.28
N ILE A 64 -9.15 -10.69 8.39
CA ILE A 64 -9.54 -12.02 7.89
C ILE A 64 -8.38 -12.67 7.13
N ILE A 65 -7.72 -11.94 6.24
CA ILE A 65 -6.57 -12.45 5.47
C ILE A 65 -5.43 -12.86 6.41
N ILE A 66 -5.12 -12.06 7.42
CA ILE A 66 -4.09 -12.37 8.41
C ILE A 66 -4.45 -13.66 9.15
N ILE A 67 -5.69 -13.81 9.63
CA ILE A 67 -6.14 -15.03 10.31
C ILE A 67 -5.98 -16.26 9.41
N VAL A 68 -6.38 -16.17 8.13
CA VAL A 68 -6.22 -17.28 7.18
C VAL A 68 -4.75 -17.64 6.99
N ILE A 69 -3.87 -16.64 6.84
CA ILE A 69 -2.43 -16.86 6.70
C ILE A 69 -1.87 -17.56 7.95
N LEU A 70 -2.28 -17.16 9.16
CA LEU A 70 -1.86 -17.82 10.40
C LEU A 70 -2.24 -19.32 10.41
N PHE A 71 -3.44 -19.68 9.93
CA PHE A 71 -3.84 -21.08 9.82
C PHE A 71 -3.10 -21.85 8.72
N CYS A 72 -2.61 -21.16 7.69
CA CYS A 72 -1.84 -21.76 6.60
C CYS A 72 -0.37 -22.02 6.95
N ILE A 73 0.17 -21.37 7.99
CA ILE A 73 1.55 -21.62 8.45
C ILE A 73 1.56 -22.95 9.21
N GLN A 74 2.09 -24.00 8.58
CA GLN A 74 2.16 -25.37 9.12
C GLN A 74 3.49 -25.69 9.81
N THR A 75 4.41 -24.74 9.90
CA THR A 75 5.80 -24.97 10.34
C THR A 75 6.06 -24.32 11.70
N ASP A 76 6.58 -25.10 12.65
CA ASP A 76 6.95 -24.62 13.99
C ASP A 76 8.15 -23.64 13.97
N ASP A 77 8.89 -23.55 12.86
CA ASP A 77 10.09 -22.72 12.68
C ASP A 77 9.83 -21.51 11.75
N ILE A 78 9.10 -20.52 12.28
CA ILE A 78 8.76 -19.26 11.57
C ILE A 78 10.00 -18.39 11.35
N GLU A 79 10.91 -18.33 12.33
CA GLU A 79 12.06 -17.42 12.29
C GLU A 79 13.11 -17.80 11.24
N THR A 80 13.42 -19.09 11.10
CA THR A 80 14.48 -19.55 10.21
C THR A 80 13.99 -19.74 8.77
N HIS A 81 12.78 -20.25 8.59
CA HIS A 81 12.22 -20.45 7.26
C HIS A 81 11.63 -19.16 6.69
N ILE A 82 10.77 -18.44 7.41
CA ILE A 82 9.95 -17.35 6.84
C ILE A 82 10.67 -16.00 6.88
N LEU A 83 11.36 -15.68 7.98
CA LEU A 83 12.11 -14.41 8.10
C LEU A 83 13.53 -14.50 7.50
N GLY A 84 14.14 -15.69 7.48
CA GLY A 84 15.46 -15.94 6.89
C GLY A 84 15.45 -16.32 5.41
N SER A 85 14.31 -16.20 4.73
CA SER A 85 14.15 -16.78 3.40
C SER A 85 14.93 -16.10 2.30
N LYS A 86 15.43 -16.92 1.36
CA LYS A 86 16.16 -16.47 0.17
C LYS A 86 15.35 -15.51 -0.72
N PHE A 87 14.02 -15.45 -0.55
CA PHE A 87 13.15 -14.59 -1.34
C PHE A 87 12.95 -13.20 -0.72
N GLY A 88 13.36 -12.97 0.53
CA GLY A 88 13.26 -11.66 1.21
C GLY A 88 11.83 -11.18 1.48
N GLN A 89 10.80 -11.95 1.09
CA GLN A 89 9.39 -11.67 1.36
C GLN A 89 8.71 -12.88 2.01
N PRO A 90 8.27 -12.75 3.28
CA PRO A 90 7.54 -13.78 4.02
C PRO A 90 6.32 -14.34 3.28
N LEU A 91 5.52 -13.46 2.67
CA LEU A 91 4.28 -13.85 1.98
C LEU A 91 4.55 -14.71 0.74
N ALA A 92 5.58 -14.37 -0.04
CA ALA A 92 5.94 -15.11 -1.25
C ALA A 92 6.34 -16.56 -0.93
N GLN A 93 6.98 -16.76 0.22
CA GLN A 93 7.37 -18.08 0.66
C GLN A 93 6.20 -18.89 1.21
N ILE A 94 5.30 -18.29 2.01
CA ILE A 94 4.10 -18.99 2.47
C ILE A 94 3.28 -19.49 1.27
N ILE A 95 3.12 -18.65 0.23
CA ILE A 95 2.42 -19.07 -1.00
C ILE A 95 3.20 -20.18 -1.73
N TYR A 96 4.54 -20.11 -1.75
CA TYR A 96 5.37 -21.17 -2.33
C TYR A 96 5.23 -22.50 -1.60
N ASP A 97 5.19 -22.47 -0.27
CA ASP A 97 5.12 -23.68 0.55
C ASP A 97 3.75 -24.36 0.45
N VAL A 98 2.66 -23.59 0.36
CA VAL A 98 1.29 -24.13 0.29
C VAL A 98 0.84 -24.48 -1.14
N LEU A 99 1.12 -23.62 -2.13
CA LEU A 99 0.64 -23.79 -3.51
C LEU A 99 1.73 -24.27 -4.50
N GLY A 100 3.01 -24.17 -4.14
CA GLY A 100 4.13 -24.52 -5.02
C GLY A 100 4.57 -23.40 -5.98
N LYS A 101 5.70 -23.64 -6.67
CA LYS A 101 6.45 -22.65 -7.46
C LYS A 101 5.64 -21.91 -8.52
N LYS A 102 4.82 -22.63 -9.30
CA LYS A 102 4.10 -22.05 -10.46
C LYS A 102 3.09 -20.99 -10.01
N TRP A 103 2.34 -21.29 -8.96
CA TRP A 103 1.33 -20.40 -8.41
C TRP A 103 1.97 -19.23 -7.66
N ALA A 104 3.05 -19.46 -6.92
CA ALA A 104 3.80 -18.38 -6.28
C ALA A 104 4.28 -17.33 -7.29
N ILE A 105 4.87 -17.76 -8.41
CA ILE A 105 5.32 -16.84 -9.47
C ILE A 105 4.12 -16.08 -10.07
N PHE A 106 3.01 -16.77 -10.34
CA PHE A 106 1.81 -16.14 -10.88
C PHE A 106 1.27 -15.03 -9.95
N PHE A 107 1.12 -15.31 -8.65
CA PHE A 107 0.65 -14.32 -7.68
C PHE A 107 1.62 -13.15 -7.55
N MET A 108 2.93 -13.41 -7.55
CA MET A 108 3.95 -12.35 -7.48
C MET A 108 3.91 -11.42 -8.69
N VAL A 109 3.76 -11.97 -9.90
CA VAL A 109 3.60 -11.16 -11.13
C VAL A 109 2.30 -10.37 -11.10
N PHE A 110 1.20 -11.00 -10.66
CA PHE A 110 -0.09 -10.33 -10.54
C PHE A 110 -0.04 -9.15 -9.56
N VAL A 111 0.57 -9.33 -8.39
CA VAL A 111 0.79 -8.26 -7.41
C VAL A 111 1.67 -7.16 -7.99
N ALA A 112 2.74 -7.49 -8.72
CA ALA A 112 3.61 -6.49 -9.35
C ALA A 112 2.86 -5.61 -10.36
N ILE A 113 2.01 -6.21 -11.19
CA ILE A 113 1.17 -5.46 -12.15
C ILE A 113 0.18 -4.55 -11.41
N ALA A 114 -0.49 -5.07 -10.37
CA ALA A 114 -1.42 -4.30 -9.56
C ALA A 114 -0.74 -3.10 -8.87
N GLN A 115 0.46 -3.30 -8.31
CA GLN A 115 1.25 -2.23 -7.70
C GLN A 115 1.68 -1.17 -8.72
N TRP A 116 2.02 -1.58 -9.95
CA TRP A 116 2.36 -0.63 -11.02
C TRP A 116 1.16 0.23 -11.42
N MET A 117 -0.03 -0.36 -11.58
CA MET A 117 -1.26 0.39 -11.88
C MET A 117 -1.62 1.38 -10.76
N MET A 118 -1.49 0.94 -9.50
CA MET A 118 -1.70 1.81 -8.34
C MET A 118 -0.70 2.98 -8.35
N GLY A 119 0.59 2.69 -8.58
CA GLY A 119 1.63 3.72 -8.66
C GLY A 119 1.38 4.74 -9.77
N ALA A 120 0.93 4.30 -10.95
CA ALA A 120 0.58 5.18 -12.06
C ALA A 120 -0.62 6.08 -11.72
N SER A 121 -1.63 5.55 -11.03
CA SER A 121 -2.78 6.32 -10.56
C SER A 121 -2.38 7.39 -9.55
N THR A 122 -1.58 7.03 -8.54
CA THR A 122 -1.09 7.95 -7.52
C THR A 122 -0.20 9.04 -8.12
N LEU A 123 0.68 8.68 -9.07
CA LEU A 123 1.53 9.66 -9.77
C LEU A 123 0.68 10.68 -10.55
N THR A 124 -0.42 10.23 -11.16
CA THR A 124 -1.36 11.12 -11.86
C THR A 124 -2.08 12.05 -10.88
N ALA A 125 -2.49 11.56 -9.70
CA ALA A 125 -3.11 12.37 -8.66
C ALA A 125 -2.14 13.43 -8.09
N ILE A 126 -0.91 13.03 -7.75
CA ILE A 126 0.13 13.93 -7.23
C ILE A 126 0.47 15.02 -8.26
N SER A 127 0.53 14.66 -9.55
CA SER A 127 0.79 15.64 -10.61
C SER A 127 -0.26 16.76 -10.65
N ARG A 128 -1.54 16.44 -10.41
CA ARG A 128 -2.63 17.43 -10.30
C ARG A 128 -2.43 18.35 -9.09
N GLN A 129 -2.06 17.80 -7.94
CA GLN A 129 -1.81 18.58 -6.72
C GLN A 129 -0.60 19.51 -6.87
N ILE A 130 0.50 19.02 -7.45
CA ILE A 130 1.70 19.82 -7.72
C ILE A 130 1.37 20.98 -8.66
N TRP A 131 0.58 20.73 -9.72
CA TRP A 131 0.15 21.79 -10.62
C TRP A 131 -0.72 22.84 -9.93
N ALA A 132 -1.65 22.42 -9.05
CA ALA A 132 -2.46 23.34 -8.25
C ALA A 132 -1.59 24.22 -7.33
N PHE A 133 -0.61 23.64 -6.64
CA PHE A 133 0.34 24.42 -5.82
C PHE A 133 1.23 25.35 -6.65
N ALA A 134 1.64 24.94 -7.86
CA ALA A 134 2.40 25.78 -8.78
C ALA A 134 1.56 26.95 -9.32
N ARG A 135 0.25 26.77 -9.52
CA ARG A 135 -0.68 27.85 -9.92
C ARG A 135 -0.74 28.94 -8.86
N ASP A 136 -0.74 28.55 -7.58
CA ASP A 136 -0.89 29.45 -6.44
C ASP A 136 0.46 30.06 -5.98
N ASN A 137 1.51 29.94 -6.80
CA ASN A 137 2.90 30.38 -6.54
C ASN A 137 3.52 29.82 -5.25
N GLY A 138 3.03 28.69 -4.74
CA GLY A 138 3.49 28.10 -3.48
C GLY A 138 4.81 27.32 -3.55
N LEU A 139 5.44 27.20 -4.74
CA LEU A 139 6.65 26.41 -4.95
C LEU A 139 7.83 27.26 -5.45
N PRO A 140 9.06 27.02 -4.94
CA PRO A 140 10.26 27.53 -5.61
C PRO A 140 10.31 26.92 -7.02
N PHE A 141 10.49 27.75 -8.05
CA PHE A 141 10.43 27.38 -9.49
C PHE A 141 9.03 27.14 -10.11
N SER A 142 7.97 27.66 -9.51
CA SER A 142 6.58 27.60 -10.04
C SER A 142 6.44 28.02 -11.52
N PHE A 143 7.31 28.90 -12.02
CA PHE A 143 7.29 29.38 -13.40
C PHE A 143 7.50 28.27 -14.46
N TRP A 144 8.29 27.22 -14.17
CA TRP A 144 8.55 26.13 -15.12
C TRP A 144 7.42 25.08 -15.15
N ILE A 145 6.82 24.81 -13.99
CA ILE A 145 5.75 23.80 -13.81
C ILE A 145 4.37 24.33 -14.28
N LYS A 146 4.18 25.65 -14.33
CA LYS A 146 2.90 26.29 -14.71
C LYS A 146 2.51 26.08 -16.18
N ARG A 147 3.41 25.65 -17.06
CA ARG A 147 3.12 25.44 -18.50
C ARG A 147 2.40 24.11 -18.74
N VAL A 148 1.07 24.16 -18.83
CA VAL A 148 0.26 23.08 -19.42
C VAL A 148 0.13 23.29 -20.94
N ASN A 149 0.14 22.19 -21.70
CA ASN A 149 -0.04 22.18 -23.15
C ASN A 149 -1.44 22.72 -23.53
N LYS A 150 -1.51 23.73 -24.40
CA LYS A 150 -2.75 24.44 -24.78
C LYS A 150 -3.81 23.58 -25.49
N LYS A 151 -3.51 22.31 -25.80
CA LYS A 151 -4.34 21.45 -26.65
C LYS A 151 -5.62 20.92 -25.99
N VAL A 152 -5.82 21.14 -24.69
CA VAL A 152 -7.00 20.63 -23.95
C VAL A 152 -8.12 21.69 -23.83
N ILE A 153 -7.90 22.94 -24.27
CA ILE A 153 -8.82 24.08 -24.01
C ILE A 153 -9.64 24.49 -25.27
N SER A 154 -9.40 23.92 -26.46
CA SER A 154 -10.15 24.32 -27.69
C SER A 154 -11.16 23.27 -28.17
N SER A 155 -12.14 22.93 -27.33
CA SER A 155 -13.35 22.21 -27.78
C SER A 155 -14.55 22.55 -26.89
N ASN A 156 -14.99 23.81 -26.94
CA ASN A 156 -16.39 24.27 -27.02
C ASN A 156 -16.42 25.79 -26.90
#